data_AF-A0ABD0YPK5-F1
#
_entry.id   AF-A0ABD0YPK5-F1
#
_cell.length_a   1.000
_cell.length_b   1.000
_cell.length_c   1.000
_cell.angle_alpha   90.00
_cell.angle_beta   90.00
_cell.angle_gamma   90.00
#
_symmetry.space_group_name_H-M   'P 1'
#
loop_
_entity.id
_entity.type
_entity.pdbx_description
1 polymer ?
#
loop_
_entity_poly.entity_id
_entity_poly.type
_entity_poly.pdbx_seq_one_letter_code
_entity_poly.pdbx_strand_id
1 'polypeptide(L)'
;MYFVCLQASSLIKPETIDRWILFKWYSCYPIHYLAQATMPDLKQEKYKNWYPFTFLISMIWISFYSYIMVWMITLIGTTLGIPDTVMGLTFVAAGVSVPDALSSLAVVREGYSDMAVSNAVGSNVFDILICLGLPWFLQTAIIKPGSHVNVYSKGLIYSTVSLLSTVVFLVVATHLNGWKLDKKYGIVLMLWYIFFICFASLYELNVFGEMNPPECHSDY
;
A
#
# COMPACT_ATOMS: atom_id res chain seq x y z
N MET A 1 -10.63 16.29 -13.60
CA MET A 1 -9.66 16.87 -14.56
C MET A 1 -8.42 17.45 -13.86
N TYR A 2 -8.55 18.32 -12.86
CA TYR A 2 -7.41 18.97 -12.19
C TYR A 2 -6.39 18.04 -11.50
N PHE A 3 -6.84 16.97 -10.84
CA PHE A 3 -5.94 16.09 -10.07
C PHE A 3 -5.05 15.19 -10.94
N VAL A 4 -5.50 14.84 -12.16
CA VAL A 4 -4.75 13.99 -13.10
C VAL A 4 -3.75 14.83 -13.90
N CYS A 5 -4.09 16.08 -14.20
CA CYS A 5 -3.19 17.02 -14.89
C CYS A 5 -1.97 17.38 -14.00
N LEU A 6 -2.17 17.55 -12.69
CA LEU A 6 -1.08 17.84 -11.73
C LEU A 6 -0.01 16.74 -11.63
N GLN A 7 -0.39 15.48 -11.81
CA GLN A 7 0.55 14.35 -11.72
C GLN A 7 1.40 14.21 -13.00
N ALA A 8 0.86 14.61 -14.16
CA ALA A 8 1.54 14.50 -15.45
C ALA A 8 2.51 15.65 -15.75
N SER A 9 2.46 16.75 -14.98
CA SER A 9 3.24 17.96 -15.23
C SER A 9 3.89 18.54 -13.97
N SER A 10 4.55 17.71 -13.17
CA SER A 10 5.19 18.13 -11.92
C SER A 10 6.25 19.24 -12.07
N LEU A 11 6.75 19.50 -13.28
CA LEU A 11 7.70 20.59 -13.58
C LEU A 11 7.06 21.92 -13.99
N ILE A 12 5.76 21.97 -14.27
CA ILE A 12 5.11 23.23 -14.63
C ILE A 12 4.88 24.01 -13.33
N LYS A 13 5.50 25.18 -13.21
CA LYS A 13 5.34 26.07 -12.06
C LYS A 13 3.84 26.38 -11.88
N PRO A 14 3.24 26.10 -10.72
CA PRO A 14 1.83 26.41 -10.50
C PRO A 14 1.62 27.93 -10.54
N GLU A 15 0.63 28.38 -11.30
CA GLU A 15 0.27 29.79 -11.48
C GLU A 15 -0.60 30.34 -10.32
N THR A 16 -0.68 29.60 -9.20
CA THR A 16 -1.52 29.92 -8.03
C THR A 16 -0.78 30.79 -7.00
N ILE A 17 -1.48 31.78 -6.43
CA ILE A 17 -0.96 32.74 -5.44
C ILE A 17 -0.71 32.12 -4.04
N ASP A 18 -1.19 30.91 -3.78
CA ASP A 18 -1.06 30.24 -2.48
C ASP A 18 0.41 29.89 -2.14
N ARG A 19 0.94 30.60 -1.14
CA ARG A 19 2.31 30.45 -0.63
C ARG A 19 2.63 29.02 -0.19
N TRP A 20 1.65 28.29 0.34
CA TRP A 20 1.79 26.89 0.76
C TRP A 20 1.99 25.93 -0.42
N ILE A 21 1.34 26.18 -1.56
CA ILE A 21 1.47 25.36 -2.77
C ILE A 21 2.85 25.61 -3.40
N LEU A 22 3.26 26.88 -3.45
CA LEU A 22 4.58 27.26 -3.97
C LEU A 22 5.73 26.69 -3.11
N PHE A 23 5.60 26.72 -1.78
CA PHE A 23 6.59 26.14 -0.86
C PHE A 23 6.73 24.62 -1.05
N LYS A 24 5.60 23.89 -1.11
CA LYS A 24 5.61 22.45 -1.39
C LYS A 24 6.24 22.13 -2.74
N TRP A 25 5.92 22.91 -3.78
CA TRP A 25 6.49 22.73 -5.11
C TRP A 25 8.01 22.90 -5.11
N TYR A 26 8.53 23.96 -4.47
CA TYR A 26 9.98 24.18 -4.35
C TYR A 26 10.69 23.04 -3.59
N SER A 27 10.08 22.52 -2.53
CA SER A 27 10.64 21.40 -1.77
C SER A 27 10.68 20.10 -2.56
N CYS A 28 9.68 19.83 -3.40
CA CYS A 28 9.60 18.60 -4.21
C CYS A 28 10.31 18.72 -5.57
N TYR A 29 10.59 19.94 -6.04
CA TYR A 29 11.24 20.22 -7.33
C TYR A 29 12.57 19.48 -7.56
N PRO A 30 13.56 19.48 -6.65
CA PRO A 30 14.83 18.80 -6.90
C PRO A 30 14.65 17.28 -7.04
N ILE A 31 13.72 16.70 -6.29
CA ILE A 31 13.42 15.27 -6.32
C ILE A 31 12.75 14.91 -7.65
N HIS A 32 11.75 15.68 -8.08
CA HIS A 32 11.09 15.47 -9.36
C HIS A 32 12.02 15.70 -10.56
N TYR A 33 12.92 16.69 -10.46
CA TYR A 33 13.93 16.94 -11.49
C TYR A 33 14.89 15.75 -11.63
N LEU A 34 15.39 15.20 -10.53
CA LEU A 34 16.24 14.01 -10.55
C LEU A 34 15.51 12.77 -11.10
N ALA A 35 14.23 12.60 -10.73
CA ALA A 35 13.41 11.51 -11.23
C ALA A 35 13.15 11.63 -12.75
N GLN A 36 12.89 12.83 -13.27
CA GLN A 36 12.71 13.03 -14.72
C GLN A 36 14.01 13.00 -15.52
N ALA A 37 15.13 13.40 -14.91
CA ALA A 37 16.45 13.24 -15.54
C ALA A 37 16.84 11.76 -15.70
N THR A 38 16.42 10.92 -14.75
CA THR A 38 16.71 9.47 -14.77
C THR A 38 15.65 8.66 -15.52
N MET A 39 14.38 9.08 -15.55
CA MET A 39 13.29 8.42 -16.27
C MET A 39 12.96 9.19 -17.57
N PRO A 40 13.46 8.75 -18.75
CA PRO A 40 13.08 9.35 -20.02
C PRO A 40 11.58 9.16 -20.30
N ASP A 41 10.93 10.20 -20.84
CA ASP A 41 9.51 10.18 -21.15
C ASP A 41 9.22 9.32 -22.39
N LEU A 42 8.53 8.19 -22.18
CA LEU A 42 8.13 7.25 -23.22
C LEU A 42 7.09 7.82 -24.19
N LYS A 43 6.46 8.96 -23.87
CA LYS A 43 5.51 9.64 -24.77
C LYS A 43 6.17 10.20 -26.03
N GLN A 44 7.49 10.39 -26.02
CA GLN A 44 8.25 10.81 -27.19
C GLN A 44 8.58 9.60 -28.08
N GLU A 45 8.32 9.70 -29.39
CA GLU A 45 8.57 8.60 -30.34
C GLU A 45 10.01 8.05 -30.28
N LYS A 46 10.99 8.91 -29.97
CA LYS A 46 12.40 8.56 -29.84
C LYS A 46 12.69 7.57 -28.70
N TYR A 47 11.91 7.60 -27.62
CA TYR A 47 12.16 6.82 -26.39
C TYR A 47 11.14 5.69 -26.18
N LYS A 48 10.18 5.50 -27.09
CA LYS A 48 9.11 4.48 -26.96
C LYS A 48 9.63 3.05 -26.71
N ASN A 49 10.78 2.69 -27.28
CA ASN A 49 11.38 1.35 -27.12
C ASN A 49 12.19 1.19 -25.81
N TRP A 50 12.38 2.26 -25.05
CA TRP A 50 13.14 2.26 -23.79
C TRP A 50 12.28 1.92 -22.57
N TYR A 51 11.08 1.39 -22.78
CA TYR A 51 10.16 0.98 -21.72
C TYR A 51 10.78 0.04 -20.65
N PRO A 52 11.64 -0.96 -20.99
CA PRO A 52 12.21 -1.81 -19.94
C PRO A 52 13.23 -1.06 -19.09
N PHE A 53 13.98 -0.13 -19.70
CA PHE A 53 14.97 0.69 -18.99
C PHE A 53 14.30 1.66 -18.02
N THR A 54 13.25 2.36 -18.44
CA THR A 54 12.45 3.23 -17.57
C THR A 54 11.80 2.46 -16.42
N PHE A 55 11.36 1.21 -16.68
CA PHE A 55 10.79 0.34 -15.67
C PHE A 55 11.83 -0.06 -14.61
N LEU A 56 13.03 -0.47 -15.01
CA LEU A 56 14.13 -0.77 -14.08
C LEU A 56 14.49 0.43 -13.20
N ILE A 57 14.58 1.62 -13.79
CA ILE A 57 14.87 2.84 -13.03
C ILE A 57 13.76 3.17 -12.04
N SER A 58 12.49 2.99 -12.43
CA SER A 58 11.35 3.17 -11.52
C SER A 58 11.43 2.25 -10.30
N MET A 59 11.82 0.98 -10.50
CA MET A 59 11.98 0.02 -9.41
C MET A 59 13.10 0.43 -8.45
N ILE A 60 14.22 0.94 -8.96
CA ILE A 60 15.32 1.45 -8.13
C ILE A 60 14.85 2.63 -7.28
N TRP A 61 14.14 3.59 -7.87
CA TRP A 61 13.61 4.74 -7.15
C TRP A 61 12.60 4.35 -6.07
N ILE A 62 11.64 3.46 -6.40
CA ILE A 62 10.65 2.97 -5.43
C ILE A 62 11.34 2.24 -4.28
N SER A 63 12.34 1.40 -4.57
CA SER A 63 13.15 0.72 -3.55
C SER A 63 13.87 1.71 -2.62
N PHE A 64 14.50 2.74 -3.20
CA PHE A 64 15.18 3.79 -2.43
C PHE A 64 14.22 4.55 -1.52
N TYR A 65 13.06 4.97 -2.03
CA TYR A 65 12.04 5.63 -1.21
C TYR A 65 11.48 4.72 -0.12
N SER A 66 11.25 3.45 -0.43
CA SER A 66 10.77 2.47 0.55
C SER A 66 11.78 2.27 1.67
N TYR A 67 13.07 2.19 1.36
CA TYR A 67 14.12 2.06 2.36
C TYR A 67 14.17 3.27 3.31
N ILE A 68 14.16 4.49 2.75
CA ILE A 68 14.15 5.72 3.56
C ILE A 68 12.88 5.81 4.41
N MET A 69 11.73 5.46 3.86
CA MET A 69 10.45 5.48 4.57
C MET A 69 10.47 4.55 5.78
N VAL A 70 10.89 3.29 5.61
CA VAL A 70 10.99 2.33 6.72
C VAL A 70 12.01 2.81 7.75
N TRP A 71 13.18 3.30 7.31
CA TRP A 71 14.21 3.80 8.22
C TRP A 71 13.76 5.01 9.05
N MET A 72 13.04 5.96 8.44
CA MET A 72 12.49 7.11 9.16
C MET A 72 11.41 6.69 10.16
N ILE A 73 10.54 5.74 9.78
CA ILE A 73 9.46 5.27 10.65
C ILE A 73 10.02 4.54 11.87
N THR A 74 11.06 3.71 11.72
CA THR A 74 11.68 3.03 12.86
C THR A 74 12.41 4.02 13.78
N LEU A 75 13.08 5.04 13.23
CA LEU A 75 13.67 6.11 14.04
C LEU A 75 12.62 6.90 14.84
N ILE A 76 11.47 7.18 14.24
CA ILE A 76 10.36 7.86 14.93
C ILE A 76 9.76 6.92 16.00
N GLY A 77 9.56 5.64 15.67
CA GLY A 77 9.03 4.62 16.58
C GLY A 77 9.88 4.49 17.84
N THR A 78 11.18 4.31 17.67
CA THR A 78 12.16 4.26 18.76
C THR A 78 12.21 5.55 19.59
N THR A 79 12.06 6.72 18.97
CA THR A 79 12.01 8.01 19.70
C THR A 79 10.72 8.16 20.52
N LEU A 80 9.59 7.63 20.04
CA LEU A 80 8.28 7.71 20.69
C LEU A 80 8.01 6.52 21.65
N GLY A 81 8.90 5.53 21.72
CA GLY A 81 8.72 4.32 22.53
C GLY A 81 7.60 3.40 22.01
N ILE A 82 7.26 3.49 20.73
CA ILE A 82 6.24 2.65 20.08
C ILE A 82 6.93 1.42 19.49
N PRO A 83 6.42 0.19 19.72
CA PRO A 83 6.98 -1.02 19.13
C PRO A 83 7.05 -0.96 17.60
N ASP A 84 8.14 -1.45 17.02
CA ASP A 84 8.35 -1.50 15.56
C ASP A 84 7.25 -2.32 14.85
N THR A 85 6.71 -3.34 15.52
CA THR A 85 5.57 -4.14 15.06
C THR A 85 4.33 -3.28 14.80
N VAL A 86 3.98 -2.43 15.77
CA VAL A 86 2.83 -1.51 15.65
C VAL A 86 3.09 -0.46 14.57
N MET A 87 4.30 0.09 14.51
CA MET A 87 4.69 1.07 13.48
C MET A 87 4.61 0.48 12.06
N GLY A 88 5.04 -0.78 11.89
CA GLY A 88 4.93 -1.52 10.63
C GLY A 88 3.48 -1.82 10.23
N LEU A 89 2.68 -2.32 11.17
CA LEU A 89 1.28 -2.69 10.91
C LEU A 89 0.36 -1.49 10.64
N THR A 90 0.75 -0.28 11.06
CA THR A 90 -0.10 0.93 10.95
C THR A 90 0.45 1.93 9.95
N PHE A 91 1.61 2.53 10.22
CA PHE A 91 2.16 3.62 9.42
C PHE A 91 2.72 3.14 8.09
N VAL A 92 3.50 2.05 8.10
CA VAL A 92 4.05 1.48 6.86
C VAL A 92 2.91 0.93 6.00
N ALA A 93 1.98 0.17 6.60
CA ALA A 93 0.82 -0.37 5.90
C ALA A 93 -0.05 0.74 5.25
N ALA A 94 -0.36 1.81 6.00
CA ALA A 94 -1.09 2.96 5.46
C ALA A 94 -0.30 3.68 4.36
N GLY A 95 1.03 3.81 4.54
CA GLY A 95 1.94 4.44 3.59
C GLY A 95 1.98 3.73 2.22
N VAL A 96 1.78 2.42 2.18
CA VAL A 96 1.68 1.65 0.93
C VAL A 96 0.28 1.76 0.31
N SER A 97 -0.78 1.66 1.12
CA SER A 97 -2.15 1.64 0.60
C SER A 97 -2.65 2.99 0.05
N VAL A 98 -2.19 4.12 0.61
CA VAL A 98 -2.58 5.47 0.15
C VAL A 98 -2.19 5.75 -1.31
N PRO A 99 -0.92 5.59 -1.73
CA PRO A 99 -0.54 5.81 -3.12
C PRO A 99 -1.22 4.82 -4.08
N ASP A 100 -1.44 3.57 -3.68
CA ASP A 100 -2.17 2.58 -4.49
C ASP A 100 -3.64 2.98 -4.71
N ALA A 101 -4.29 3.49 -3.67
CA ALA A 101 -5.65 4.02 -3.77
C ALA A 101 -5.72 5.25 -4.69
N LEU A 102 -4.73 6.15 -4.61
CA LEU A 102 -4.63 7.33 -5.47
C LEU A 102 -4.38 6.96 -6.93
N SER A 103 -3.50 5.99 -7.19
CA SER A 103 -3.22 5.44 -8.52
C SER A 103 -4.48 4.83 -9.13
N SER A 104 -5.17 3.96 -8.38
CA SER A 104 -6.43 3.35 -8.80
C SER A 104 -7.50 4.40 -9.10
N LEU A 105 -7.62 5.43 -8.25
CA LEU A 105 -8.56 6.54 -8.48
C LEU A 105 -8.22 7.36 -9.74
N ALA A 106 -6.93 7.55 -10.05
CA ALA A 106 -6.51 8.24 -11.27
C ALA A 106 -6.95 7.46 -12.52
N VAL A 107 -6.73 6.14 -12.53
CA VAL A 107 -7.11 5.26 -13.65
C VAL A 107 -8.63 5.16 -13.83
N VAL A 108 -9.40 5.11 -12.73
CA VAL A 108 -10.89 5.18 -12.79
C VAL A 108 -11.35 6.49 -13.44
N ARG A 109 -10.70 7.61 -13.14
CA ARG A 109 -11.05 8.92 -13.71
C ARG A 109 -10.78 9.01 -15.21
N GLU A 110 -9.90 8.17 -15.73
CA GLU A 110 -9.61 8.06 -17.16
C GLU A 110 -10.57 7.10 -17.88
N GLY A 111 -11.52 6.49 -17.17
CA GLY A 111 -12.52 5.57 -17.72
C GLY A 111 -12.11 4.10 -17.70
N TYR A 112 -10.98 3.76 -17.08
CA TYR A 112 -10.46 2.39 -17.01
C TYR A 112 -10.77 1.73 -15.66
N SER A 113 -12.05 1.57 -15.32
CA SER A 113 -12.47 0.98 -14.02
C SER A 113 -11.98 -0.45 -13.80
N ASP A 114 -11.92 -1.25 -14.87
CA ASP A 114 -11.54 -2.66 -14.78
C ASP A 114 -10.04 -2.81 -14.41
N MET A 115 -9.22 -1.87 -14.89
CA MET A 115 -7.79 -1.79 -14.54
C MET A 115 -7.59 -1.37 -13.08
N ALA A 116 -8.45 -0.50 -12.55
CA ALA A 116 -8.37 -0.11 -11.15
C ALA A 116 -8.77 -1.25 -10.21
N VAL A 117 -9.78 -2.05 -10.57
CA VAL A 117 -10.17 -3.25 -9.80
C VAL A 117 -9.07 -4.31 -9.85
N SER A 118 -8.47 -4.55 -11.03
CA SER A 118 -7.38 -5.51 -11.16
C SER A 118 -6.14 -5.09 -10.37
N ASN A 119 -5.83 -3.78 -10.34
CA ASN A 119 -4.75 -3.25 -9.50
C ASN A 119 -5.03 -3.48 -8.00
N ALA A 120 -6.23 -3.14 -7.53
CA ALA A 120 -6.60 -3.27 -6.12
C ALA A 120 -6.62 -4.73 -5.62
N VAL A 121 -7.05 -5.68 -6.47
CA VAL A 121 -7.02 -7.11 -6.13
C VAL A 121 -5.60 -7.66 -6.27
N GLY A 122 -4.90 -7.27 -7.33
CA GLY A 122 -3.55 -7.75 -7.65
C GLY A 122 -2.49 -7.35 -6.62
N SER A 123 -2.52 -6.11 -6.12
CA SER A 123 -1.57 -5.64 -5.10
C SER A 123 -1.68 -6.43 -3.81
N ASN A 124 -2.90 -6.64 -3.31
CA ASN A 124 -3.14 -7.45 -2.10
C ASN A 124 -2.69 -8.91 -2.27
N VAL A 125 -2.93 -9.50 -3.44
CA VAL A 125 -2.47 -10.87 -3.74
C VAL A 125 -0.94 -10.93 -3.81
N PHE A 126 -0.31 -9.93 -4.42
CA PHE A 126 1.15 -9.81 -4.48
C PHE A 126 1.76 -9.66 -3.08
N ASP A 127 1.16 -8.85 -2.21
CA ASP A 127 1.65 -8.65 -0.84
C ASP A 127 1.57 -9.92 -0.01
N ILE A 128 0.48 -10.68 -0.11
CA ILE A 128 0.31 -11.93 0.63
C ILE A 128 1.28 -13.00 0.12
N LEU A 129 1.42 -13.15 -1.19
CA LEU A 129 2.24 -14.23 -1.76
C LEU A 129 3.73 -13.91 -1.73
N ILE A 130 4.09 -12.70 -2.16
CA ILE A 130 5.48 -12.29 -2.33
C ILE A 130 5.98 -11.57 -1.08
N CYS A 131 5.31 -10.51 -0.61
CA CYS A 131 5.84 -9.71 0.49
C CYS A 131 5.87 -10.49 1.83
N LEU A 132 4.88 -11.33 2.13
CA LEU A 132 4.89 -12.21 3.31
C LEU A 132 5.65 -13.52 3.07
N GLY A 133 5.49 -14.14 1.89
CA GLY A 133 6.09 -15.45 1.61
C GLY A 133 7.59 -15.41 1.36
N LEU A 134 8.09 -14.38 0.67
CA LEU A 134 9.50 -14.28 0.26
C LEU A 134 10.47 -14.17 1.45
N PRO A 135 10.23 -13.37 2.51
CA PRO A 135 11.14 -13.29 3.65
C PRO A 135 11.27 -14.63 4.39
N TRP A 136 10.15 -15.34 4.58
CA TRP A 136 10.15 -16.67 5.21
C TRP A 136 10.84 -17.72 4.32
N PHE A 137 10.59 -17.67 3.01
CA PHE A 137 11.29 -18.52 2.05
C PHE A 137 12.81 -18.26 2.08
N LEU A 138 13.23 -17.00 2.06
CA LEU A 138 14.64 -16.61 2.10
C LEU A 138 15.32 -17.07 3.41
N GLN A 139 14.62 -16.92 4.54
CA GLN A 139 15.11 -17.33 5.86
C GLN A 139 15.30 -18.86 5.94
N THR A 140 14.35 -19.63 5.41
CA THR A 140 14.33 -21.10 5.51
C THR A 140 15.12 -21.81 4.42
N ALA A 141 15.29 -21.19 3.24
CA ALA A 141 16.04 -21.76 2.12
C ALA A 141 17.51 -21.33 2.09
N ILE A 142 17.81 -20.06 2.36
CA ILE A 142 19.16 -19.49 2.16
C ILE A 142 19.88 -19.25 3.49
N ILE A 143 19.25 -18.59 4.46
CA ILE A 143 19.94 -18.16 5.69
C ILE A 143 20.10 -19.33 6.69
N LYS A 144 19.02 -20.09 6.93
CA LYS A 144 19.02 -21.25 7.83
C LYS A 144 18.26 -22.43 7.18
N PRO A 145 18.94 -23.21 6.32
CA PRO A 145 18.35 -24.34 5.62
C PRO A 145 17.66 -25.32 6.58
N GLY A 146 16.36 -25.56 6.39
CA GLY A 146 15.59 -26.51 7.20
C GLY A 146 15.18 -26.02 8.59
N SER A 147 15.35 -24.73 8.89
CA SER A 147 14.81 -24.15 10.12
C SER A 147 13.28 -23.98 10.02
N HIS A 148 12.59 -24.12 11.15
CA HIS A 148 11.17 -23.83 11.27
C HIS A 148 10.98 -22.48 11.96
N VAL A 149 10.23 -21.57 11.32
CA VAL A 149 9.82 -20.31 11.96
C VAL A 149 8.54 -20.61 12.74
N ASN A 150 8.69 -20.73 14.07
CA ASN A 150 7.55 -20.95 14.95
C ASN A 150 6.77 -19.64 15.11
N VAL A 151 5.62 -19.58 14.46
CA VAL A 151 4.70 -18.45 14.59
C VAL A 151 3.62 -18.81 15.61
N TYR A 152 3.84 -18.42 16.87
CA TYR A 152 2.86 -18.61 17.94
C TYR A 152 2.03 -17.34 18.10
N SER A 153 0.79 -17.35 17.58
CA SER A 153 -0.21 -16.39 18.03
C SER A 153 -1.62 -16.90 17.76
N LYS A 154 -2.49 -16.89 18.78
CA LYS A 154 -3.91 -17.15 18.59
C LYS A 154 -4.56 -16.09 17.71
N GLY A 155 -4.03 -14.86 17.69
CA GLY A 155 -4.50 -13.77 16.84
C GLY A 155 -4.37 -14.06 15.34
N LEU A 156 -3.36 -14.83 14.92
CA LEU A 156 -3.15 -15.13 13.50
C LEU A 156 -4.28 -15.96 12.89
N ILE A 157 -4.78 -16.97 13.60
CA ILE A 157 -5.89 -17.79 13.10
C ILE A 157 -7.12 -16.91 12.87
N TYR A 158 -7.43 -16.03 13.81
CA TYR A 158 -8.58 -15.13 13.68
C TYR A 158 -8.37 -14.09 12.57
N SER A 159 -7.21 -13.44 12.48
CA SER A 159 -6.90 -12.49 11.40
C SER A 159 -6.93 -13.15 10.02
N THR A 160 -6.43 -14.38 9.89
CA THR A 160 -6.47 -15.15 8.64
C THR A 160 -7.90 -15.54 8.26
N VAL A 161 -8.71 -16.04 9.20
CA VAL A 161 -10.12 -16.37 8.94
C VAL A 161 -10.92 -15.13 8.57
N SER A 162 -10.65 -14.03 9.26
CA SER A 162 -11.26 -12.72 9.03
C SER A 162 -10.95 -12.20 7.61
N LEU A 163 -9.68 -12.28 7.19
CA LEU A 163 -9.24 -11.89 5.85
C LEU A 163 -9.80 -12.82 4.75
N LEU A 164 -9.82 -14.13 4.98
CA LEU A 164 -10.45 -15.07 4.04
C LEU A 164 -11.94 -14.79 3.89
N SER A 165 -12.63 -14.47 4.99
CA SER A 165 -14.05 -14.14 4.98
C SER A 165 -14.35 -12.90 4.14
N THR A 166 -13.51 -11.85 4.20
CA THR A 166 -13.73 -10.64 3.39
C THR A 166 -13.49 -10.89 1.90
N VAL A 167 -12.49 -11.70 1.55
CA VAL A 167 -12.23 -12.09 0.16
C VAL A 167 -13.40 -12.89 -0.40
N VAL A 168 -13.89 -13.90 0.34
CA VAL A 168 -15.04 -14.70 -0.08
C VAL A 168 -16.28 -13.83 -0.26
N PHE A 169 -16.56 -12.94 0.71
CA PHE A 169 -17.66 -11.99 0.60
C PHE A 169 -17.55 -11.11 -0.65
N LEU A 170 -16.37 -10.54 -0.91
CA LEU A 170 -16.13 -9.67 -2.07
C LEU A 170 -16.37 -10.42 -3.38
N VAL A 171 -15.88 -11.64 -3.52
CA VAL A 171 -16.08 -12.46 -4.73
C VAL A 171 -17.55 -12.83 -4.92
N VAL A 172 -18.22 -13.29 -3.87
CA VAL A 172 -19.64 -13.66 -3.91
C VAL A 172 -20.51 -12.45 -4.25
N ALA A 173 -20.30 -11.32 -3.57
CA ALA A 173 -21.04 -10.10 -3.82
C ALA A 173 -20.83 -9.60 -5.26
N THR A 174 -19.61 -9.71 -5.79
CA THR A 174 -19.29 -9.33 -7.18
C THR A 174 -19.99 -10.24 -8.19
N HIS A 175 -19.99 -11.54 -7.92
CA HIS A 175 -20.67 -12.53 -8.76
C HIS A 175 -22.19 -12.31 -8.77
N LEU A 176 -22.79 -12.05 -7.61
CA LEU A 176 -24.23 -11.75 -7.49
C LEU A 176 -24.62 -10.44 -8.20
N ASN A 177 -23.70 -9.47 -8.28
CA ASN A 177 -23.92 -8.22 -9.03
C ASN A 177 -23.61 -8.34 -10.53
N GLY A 178 -23.39 -9.56 -11.04
CA GLY A 178 -23.18 -9.82 -12.46
C GLY A 178 -21.91 -9.19 -13.03
N TRP A 179 -20.84 -9.10 -12.22
CA TRP A 179 -19.56 -8.50 -12.60
C TRP A 179 -19.65 -7.04 -13.07
N LYS A 180 -20.66 -6.29 -12.60
CA LYS A 180 -20.80 -4.87 -12.87
C LYS A 180 -20.54 -4.07 -11.60
N LEU A 181 -19.71 -3.03 -11.71
CA LEU A 181 -19.39 -2.14 -10.60
C LEU A 181 -20.36 -0.95 -10.58
N ASP A 182 -21.48 -1.11 -9.88
CA ASP A 182 -22.47 -0.03 -9.71
C ASP A 182 -22.19 0.81 -8.46
N LYS A 183 -22.68 2.06 -8.45
CA LYS A 183 -22.60 2.93 -7.25
C LYS A 183 -23.26 2.29 -6.02
N LYS A 184 -24.32 1.51 -6.22
CA LYS A 184 -25.00 0.75 -5.14
C LYS A 184 -24.07 -0.31 -4.56
N TYR A 185 -23.37 -1.05 -5.42
CA TYR A 185 -22.39 -2.06 -5.03
C TYR A 185 -21.25 -1.45 -4.22
N GLY A 186 -20.71 -0.30 -4.66
CA GLY A 186 -19.70 0.44 -3.90
C GLY A 186 -20.16 0.88 -2.50
N ILE A 187 -21.42 1.31 -2.34
CA ILE A 187 -21.97 1.66 -1.02
C ILE A 187 -22.09 0.42 -0.13
N VAL A 188 -22.56 -0.70 -0.67
CA VAL A 188 -22.65 -1.98 0.07
C VAL A 188 -21.27 -2.44 0.54
N LEU A 189 -20.27 -2.37 -0.33
CA LEU A 189 -18.89 -2.71 0.04
C LEU A 189 -18.32 -1.77 1.11
N MET A 190 -18.62 -0.47 1.04
CA MET A 190 -18.17 0.50 2.04
C MET A 190 -18.81 0.25 3.41
N LEU A 191 -20.11 -0.04 3.45
CA LEU A 191 -20.81 -0.38 4.69
C LEU A 191 -20.27 -1.69 5.28
N TRP A 192 -20.03 -2.69 4.44
CA TRP A 192 -19.43 -3.95 4.86
C TRP A 192 -18.02 -3.76 5.41
N TYR A 193 -17.21 -2.93 4.77
CA TYR A 193 -15.87 -2.58 5.22
C TYR A 193 -15.89 -1.90 6.60
N ILE A 194 -16.78 -0.93 6.82
CA ILE A 194 -16.94 -0.26 8.12
C ILE A 194 -17.38 -1.26 9.19
N PHE A 195 -18.36 -2.12 8.89
CA PHE A 195 -18.83 -3.17 9.79
C PHE A 195 -17.68 -4.09 10.20
N PHE A 196 -16.91 -4.57 9.22
CA PHE A 196 -15.80 -5.48 9.44
C PHE A 196 -14.65 -4.83 10.22
N ILE A 197 -14.28 -3.58 9.90
CA ILE A 197 -13.28 -2.83 10.67
C ILE A 197 -13.75 -2.65 12.11
N CYS A 198 -15.00 -2.26 12.32
CA CYS A 198 -15.53 -2.08 13.68
C CYS A 198 -15.47 -3.39 14.47
N PHE A 199 -15.87 -4.50 13.84
CA PHE A 199 -15.78 -5.83 14.45
C PHE A 199 -14.33 -6.23 14.77
N ALA A 200 -13.40 -6.03 13.83
CA ALA A 200 -11.98 -6.32 14.02
C ALA A 200 -11.36 -5.45 15.13
N SER A 201 -11.67 -4.15 15.19
CA SER A 201 -11.18 -3.24 16.23
C SER A 201 -11.76 -3.58 17.62
N LEU A 202 -13.05 -3.93 17.71
CA LEU A 202 -13.66 -4.36 18.97
C LEU A 202 -13.01 -5.65 19.49
N TYR A 203 -12.61 -6.54 18.57
CA TYR A 203 -11.88 -7.75 18.90
C TYR A 203 -10.46 -7.45 19.40
N GLU A 204 -9.69 -6.62 18.69
CA GLU A 204 -8.32 -6.22 19.10
C GLU A 204 -8.31 -5.47 20.44
N LEU A 205 -9.35 -4.70 20.74
CA LEU A 205 -9.51 -4.01 22.03
C LEU A 205 -9.97 -4.92 23.18
N ASN A 206 -9.98 -6.26 22.99
CA ASN A 206 -10.36 -7.25 24.00
C ASN A 206 -11.76 -7.02 24.61
N VAL A 207 -12.67 -6.36 23.90
CA VAL A 207 -14.04 -6.04 24.40
C VAL A 207 -14.85 -7.32 24.65
N PHE A 208 -14.58 -8.37 23.89
CA PHE A 208 -15.24 -9.67 23.99
C PHE A 208 -14.49 -10.69 24.88
N GLY A 209 -13.40 -10.27 25.54
CA GLY A 209 -12.54 -11.10 26.42
C GLY A 209 -11.04 -10.85 26.17
N GLU A 210 -10.17 -11.25 27.10
CA GLU A 210 -8.70 -11.22 26.91
C GLU A 210 -8.27 -12.22 25.84
N MET A 211 -8.28 -11.78 24.58
CA MET A 211 -7.93 -12.57 23.40
C MET A 211 -6.54 -12.21 22.86
N ASN A 212 -6.12 -10.95 23.08
CA ASN A 212 -4.79 -10.45 22.75
C ASN A 212 -4.02 -10.11 24.05
N PRO A 213 -3.11 -10.98 24.52
CA PRO A 213 -2.29 -10.67 25.69
C PRO A 213 -1.37 -9.48 25.41
N PRO A 214 -0.99 -8.70 26.44
CA PRO A 214 -0.07 -7.57 26.26
C PRO A 214 1.26 -8.06 25.65
N GLU A 215 1.76 -7.30 24.67
CA GLU A 215 3.04 -7.56 24.03
C GLU A 215 4.14 -7.56 25.11
N CYS A 216 5.00 -8.60 25.12
CA CYS A 216 6.14 -8.64 26.04
C CYS A 216 7.04 -7.43 25.79
N HIS A 217 7.60 -6.87 26.87
CA HIS A 217 8.60 -5.81 26.78
C HIS A 217 9.72 -6.24 25.84
N SER A 218 9.96 -5.40 24.83
CA SER A 218 11.01 -5.60 23.86
C SER A 218 12.31 -5.05 24.42
N ASP A 219 13.24 -5.93 24.82
CA ASP A 219 14.61 -5.59 25.24
C ASP A 219 15.50 -5.36 24.00
N TYR A 220 15.14 -4.40 23.15
CA TYR A 220 16.02 -3.86 22.10
C TYR A 220 16.62 -2.53 22.56
#